data_AF-A0A419T8Z6-F1
#
_entry.id   AF-A0A419T8Z6-F1
#
_cell.length_a   1.000
_cell.length_b   1.000
_cell.length_c   1.000
_cell.angle_alpha   90.00
_cell.angle_beta   90.00
_cell.angle_gamma   90.00
#
_symmetry.space_group_name_H-M   'P 1'
#
loop_
_entity.id
_entity.type
_entity.pdbx_description
1 polymer ?
#
loop_
_entity_poly.entity_id
_entity_poly.type
_entity_poly.pdbx_seq_one_letter_code
_entity_poly.pdbx_strand_id
1 'polypeptide(L)'
;MLLSLPKKEQEELRGQIARLLNLSRALKIIFISAMQRPSAELFVNGARDNYNIKFMFGANSKETINMVAGEYKEFISSCPTSVGYCTINDMNLKKIRSIMPTNTDKLHYVIKEAVNR
;
A
#
# COMPACT_ATOMS: atom_id res chain seq x y z
N MET A 1 11.13 14.16 -0.96
CA MET A 1 11.90 13.99 -2.21
C MET A 1 11.07 14.17 -3.48
N LEU A 2 9.77 13.83 -3.52
CA LEU A 2 8.89 14.25 -4.64
C LEU A 2 8.45 15.73 -4.50
N LEU A 3 8.03 16.14 -3.32
CA LEU A 3 7.54 17.51 -3.04
C LEU A 3 8.62 18.61 -3.11
N SER A 4 9.88 18.22 -3.23
CA SER A 4 11.03 19.13 -3.34
C SER A 4 11.39 19.46 -4.79
N LEU A 5 10.77 18.81 -5.77
CA LEU A 5 11.03 19.05 -7.20
C LEU A 5 10.26 20.27 -7.71
N PRO A 6 10.65 20.87 -8.85
CA PRO A 6 9.84 21.87 -9.54
C PRO A 6 8.44 21.33 -9.88
N LYS A 7 7.40 22.17 -9.78
CA LYS A 7 5.99 21.75 -9.97
C LYS A 7 5.76 20.94 -11.25
N LYS A 8 6.38 21.35 -12.36
CA LYS A 8 6.27 20.68 -13.65
C LYS A 8 6.78 19.22 -13.60
N GLU A 9 7.93 19.01 -12.96
CA GLU A 9 8.49 17.66 -12.78
C GLU A 9 7.65 16.81 -11.82
N GLN A 10 7.07 17.43 -10.78
CA GLN A 10 6.16 16.73 -9.88
C GLN A 10 4.94 16.19 -10.62
N GLU A 11 4.31 17.01 -11.47
CA GLU A 11 3.15 16.62 -12.26
C GLU A 11 3.48 15.51 -13.25
N GLU A 12 4.64 15.60 -13.91
CA GLU A 12 5.10 14.58 -14.86
C GLU A 12 5.34 13.23 -14.17
N LEU A 13 6.07 13.22 -13.05
CA LEU A 13 6.32 11.99 -12.27
C LEU A 13 5.02 11.38 -11.73
N ARG A 14 4.11 12.22 -11.21
CA ARG A 14 2.79 11.76 -10.74
C ARG A 14 1.98 11.15 -11.88
N GLY A 15 2.01 11.76 -13.07
CA GLY A 15 1.36 11.24 -14.27
C GLY A 15 1.93 9.88 -14.72
N GLN A 16 3.26 9.73 -14.68
CA GLN A 16 3.92 8.47 -15.01
C GLN A 16 3.56 7.36 -14.02
N ILE A 17 3.56 7.64 -12.70
CA ILE A 17 3.17 6.69 -11.65
C ILE A 17 1.70 6.28 -11.82
N ALA A 18 0.80 7.24 -12.05
CA ALA A 18 -0.62 6.96 -12.27
C ALA A 18 -0.82 6.08 -13.52
N ARG A 19 -0.13 6.37 -14.62
CA ARG A 19 -0.16 5.55 -15.84
C ARG A 19 0.37 4.14 -15.60
N LEU A 20 1.48 4.01 -14.87
CA LEU A 20 2.04 2.72 -14.51
C LEU A 20 1.06 1.91 -13.66
N LEU A 21 0.44 2.51 -12.65
CA LEU A 21 -0.55 1.86 -11.80
C LEU A 21 -1.77 1.38 -12.60
N ASN A 22 -2.33 2.23 -13.46
CA ASN A 22 -3.47 1.87 -14.32
C ASN A 22 -3.14 0.72 -15.29
N LEU A 23 -1.94 0.70 -15.87
CA LEU A 23 -1.54 -0.31 -16.86
C LEU A 23 -0.89 -1.56 -16.24
N SER A 24 -0.46 -1.48 -14.97
CA SER A 24 0.30 -2.52 -14.28
C SER A 24 -0.37 -3.89 -14.35
N ARG A 25 -1.71 -3.91 -14.18
CA ARG A 25 -2.52 -5.12 -14.24
C ARG A 25 -2.47 -5.81 -15.61
N ALA A 26 -2.57 -5.04 -16.69
CA ALA A 26 -2.52 -5.59 -18.05
C ALA A 26 -1.10 -6.05 -18.42
N LEU A 27 -0.08 -5.34 -17.94
CA LEU A 27 1.33 -5.63 -18.23
C LEU A 27 1.97 -6.65 -17.27
N LYS A 28 1.20 -7.22 -16.35
CA LYS A 28 1.69 -8.14 -15.29
C LYS A 28 2.83 -7.55 -14.45
N ILE A 29 2.81 -6.23 -14.26
CA ILE A 29 3.76 -5.51 -13.40
C ILE A 29 3.18 -5.46 -11.99
N ILE A 30 3.98 -5.82 -10.99
CA ILE A 30 3.59 -5.72 -9.58
C ILE A 30 4.14 -4.40 -9.03
N PHE A 31 3.24 -3.50 -8.63
CA PHE A 31 3.61 -2.24 -8.00
C PHE A 31 3.42 -2.31 -6.49
N ILE A 32 4.49 -2.09 -5.73
CA ILE A 32 4.48 -2.08 -4.27
C ILE A 32 5.00 -0.73 -3.80
N SER A 33 4.19 -0.03 -3.01
CA SER A 33 4.57 1.24 -2.38
C SER A 33 4.34 1.19 -0.88
N ALA A 34 5.30 1.70 -0.12
CA ALA A 34 5.18 1.92 1.32
C ALA A 34 5.17 3.43 1.60
N MET A 35 4.24 3.88 2.45
CA MET A 35 4.04 5.29 2.73
C MET A 35 3.80 5.49 4.22
N GLN A 36 4.45 6.50 4.81
CA GLN A 36 4.17 6.89 6.20
C GLN A 36 2.88 7.71 6.33
N ARG A 37 2.59 8.55 5.33
CA ARG A 37 1.36 9.34 5.24
C ARG A 37 0.84 9.31 3.81
N PRO A 38 -0.27 8.63 3.53
CA PRO A 38 -0.88 8.72 2.22
C PRO A 38 -1.43 10.14 2.02
N SER A 39 -1.18 10.70 0.84
CA SER A 39 -1.68 12.02 0.44
C SER A 39 -2.40 11.87 -0.89
N ALA A 40 -3.54 12.57 -1.03
CA ALA A 40 -4.31 12.60 -2.27
C ALA A 40 -3.47 13.09 -3.46
N GLU A 41 -2.48 13.95 -3.21
CA GLU A 41 -1.58 14.46 -4.25
C GLU A 41 -0.68 13.39 -4.88
N LEU A 42 -0.50 12.25 -4.20
CA LEU A 42 0.35 11.16 -4.68
C LEU A 42 -0.43 10.20 -5.60
N PHE A 43 -1.76 10.27 -5.60
CA PHE A 43 -2.64 9.37 -6.34
C PHE A 43 -3.56 10.15 -7.28
N VAL A 44 -2.98 10.68 -8.34
CA VAL A 44 -3.70 11.42 -9.39
C VAL A 44 -4.63 10.48 -10.17
N ASN A 45 -5.74 11.01 -10.70
CA ASN A 45 -6.68 10.30 -11.59
C ASN A 45 -7.27 9.00 -11.01
N GLY A 46 -7.48 8.93 -9.69
CA GLY A 46 -8.04 7.73 -9.07
C GLY A 46 -7.11 6.52 -9.12
N ALA A 47 -5.81 6.69 -9.42
CA ALA A 47 -4.85 5.59 -9.54
C ALA A 47 -4.78 4.71 -8.28
N ARG A 48 -5.19 5.25 -7.12
CA ARG A 48 -5.38 4.54 -5.85
C ARG A 48 -6.28 3.30 -5.99
N ASP A 49 -7.33 3.36 -6.79
CA ASP A 49 -8.32 2.29 -6.86
C ASP A 49 -7.76 1.03 -7.53
N ASN A 50 -6.61 1.16 -8.22
CA ASN A 50 -5.89 0.01 -8.79
C ASN A 50 -5.07 -0.78 -7.75
N TYR A 51 -4.95 -0.29 -6.51
CA TYR A 51 -4.33 -1.06 -5.45
C TYR A 51 -5.29 -2.12 -4.95
N ASN A 52 -5.15 -3.33 -5.49
CA ASN A 52 -5.90 -4.50 -5.05
C ASN A 52 -5.57 -4.91 -3.61
N ILE A 53 -4.35 -4.67 -3.14
CA ILE A 53 -3.93 -5.08 -1.80
C ILE A 53 -3.50 -3.84 -1.03
N LYS A 54 -4.13 -3.60 0.12
CA LYS A 54 -3.86 -2.43 0.96
C LYS A 54 -3.55 -2.90 2.38
N PHE A 55 -2.39 -2.48 2.87
CA PHE A 55 -1.93 -2.73 4.22
C PHE A 55 -1.92 -1.42 5.02
N MET A 56 -2.41 -1.46 6.25
CA MET A 56 -2.37 -0.35 7.19
C MET A 56 -1.87 -0.86 8.52
N PHE A 57 -0.74 -0.36 8.99
CA PHE A 57 -0.16 -0.75 10.29
C PHE A 57 -0.19 0.43 11.27
N GLY A 58 -0.22 0.11 12.56
CA GLY A 58 -0.11 1.09 13.64
C GLY A 58 -1.34 1.99 13.81
N ALA A 59 -1.10 3.19 14.32
CA ALA A 59 -2.12 4.20 14.60
C ALA A 59 -2.30 5.14 13.39
N ASN A 60 -3.32 4.87 12.57
CA ASN A 60 -3.67 5.70 11.42
C ASN A 60 -4.71 6.76 11.82
N SER A 61 -4.60 7.97 11.25
CA SER A 61 -5.63 9.00 11.43
C SER A 61 -6.93 8.61 10.73
N LYS A 62 -8.06 9.21 11.12
CA LYS A 62 -9.37 8.96 10.48
C LYS A 62 -9.33 9.30 8.98
N GLU A 63 -8.63 10.37 8.60
CA GLU A 63 -8.46 10.77 7.20
C GLU A 63 -7.66 9.72 6.43
N THR A 64 -6.59 9.21 7.03
CA THR A 64 -5.75 8.15 6.44
C THR A 64 -6.55 6.87 6.21
N ILE A 65 -7.36 6.47 7.20
CA ILE A 65 -8.23 5.31 7.10
C ILE A 65 -9.24 5.50 5.97
N ASN A 66 -9.91 6.67 5.92
CA ASN A 66 -10.86 6.99 4.85
C ASN A 66 -10.20 6.98 3.45
N MET A 67 -8.95 7.46 3.37
CA MET A 67 -8.14 7.50 2.16
C MET A 67 -7.49 6.17 1.79
N VAL A 68 -7.57 5.11 2.59
CA VAL A 68 -7.02 3.80 2.19
C VAL A 68 -8.11 2.76 2.13
N ALA A 69 -8.89 2.63 3.20
CA ALA A 69 -9.95 1.64 3.35
C ALA A 69 -11.24 2.28 3.87
N GLY A 70 -11.79 3.25 3.12
CA GLY A 70 -12.99 4.01 3.50
C GLY A 70 -14.20 3.15 3.82
N GLU A 71 -14.40 2.07 3.07
CA GLU A 71 -15.46 1.06 3.30
C GLU A 71 -15.41 0.45 4.71
N TYR A 72 -14.23 0.38 5.30
CA TYR A 72 -13.99 -0.27 6.58
C TYR A 72 -13.66 0.70 7.72
N LYS A 73 -13.89 2.01 7.52
CA LYS A 73 -13.48 3.05 8.47
C LYS A 73 -14.01 2.83 9.90
N GLU A 74 -15.18 2.21 10.05
CA GLU A 74 -15.81 1.96 11.34
C GLU A 74 -15.25 0.72 12.06
N PHE A 75 -14.62 -0.20 11.31
CA PHE A 75 -14.04 -1.44 11.83
C PHE A 75 -12.54 -1.33 12.15
N ILE A 76 -11.91 -0.25 11.69
CA ILE A 76 -10.49 0.01 11.88
C ILE A 76 -10.27 0.85 13.13
N SER A 77 -9.55 0.29 14.10
CA SER A 77 -9.14 0.99 15.31
C SER A 77 -7.63 1.12 15.39
N SER A 78 -7.17 2.03 16.25
CA SER A 78 -5.73 2.23 16.50
C SER A 78 -5.11 0.93 16.99
N CYS A 79 -4.04 0.49 16.31
CA CYS A 79 -3.33 -0.73 16.64
C CYS A 79 -1.92 -0.43 17.18
N PRO A 80 -1.39 -1.26 18.09
CA PRO A 80 0.00 -1.15 18.51
C PRO A 80 0.96 -1.43 17.34
N THR A 81 2.23 -1.05 17.51
CA THR A 81 3.29 -1.32 16.54
C THR A 81 3.28 -2.78 16.11
N SER A 82 3.52 -3.04 14.83
CA SER A 82 3.46 -4.37 14.17
C SER A 82 2.06 -4.95 13.95
N VAL A 83 0.99 -4.37 14.50
CA VAL A 83 -0.38 -4.83 14.27
C VAL A 83 -1.09 -3.87 13.32
N GLY A 84 -1.93 -4.41 12.44
CA GLY A 84 -2.60 -3.65 11.41
C GLY A 84 -3.76 -4.38 10.77
N TYR A 85 -4.21 -3.84 9.66
CA TYR A 85 -5.28 -4.38 8.84
C TYR A 85 -4.82 -4.54 7.40
N CYS A 86 -5.33 -5.58 6.75
CA CYS A 86 -5.12 -5.87 5.34
C CYS A 86 -6.49 -6.00 4.68
N THR A 87 -6.63 -5.42 3.49
CA THR A 87 -7.75 -5.69 2.60
C THR A 87 -7.26 -6.12 1.23
N ILE A 88 -8.00 -7.07 0.63
CA ILE A 88 -7.75 -7.59 -0.71
C ILE A 88 -9.02 -7.36 -1.53
N ASN A 89 -8.88 -6.63 -2.63
CA ASN A 89 -9.92 -6.15 -3.53
C ASN A 89 -11.08 -5.46 -2.81
N ASP A 90 -10.83 -4.84 -1.65
CA ASP A 90 -11.86 -4.23 -0.80
C ASP A 90 -13.02 -5.19 -0.44
N MET A 91 -12.80 -6.51 -0.50
CA MET A 91 -13.83 -7.52 -0.21
C MET A 91 -13.84 -7.98 1.25
N ASN A 92 -12.67 -7.96 1.91
CA ASN A 92 -12.53 -8.42 3.30
C ASN A 92 -11.47 -7.63 4.05
N LEU A 93 -11.77 -7.22 5.27
CA LEU A 93 -10.81 -6.65 6.21
C LEU A 93 -10.28 -7.74 7.17
N LYS A 94 -8.98 -8.00 7.13
CA LYS A 94 -8.31 -8.93 8.05
C LYS A 94 -7.36 -8.18 8.96
N LYS A 95 -7.45 -8.44 10.27
CA LYS A 95 -6.44 -7.96 11.23
C LYS A 95 -5.20 -8.83 11.10
N ILE A 96 -4.05 -8.20 10.91
CA ILE A 96 -2.77 -8.88 10.69
C ILE A 96 -1.73 -8.40 11.70
N ARG A 97 -0.76 -9.26 11.99
CA ARG A 97 0.43 -8.91 12.75
C ARG A 97 1.64 -9.18 11.89
N SER A 98 2.40 -8.12 11.61
CA SER A 98 3.71 -8.24 11.02
C SER A 98 4.67 -8.82 12.07
N ILE A 99 5.38 -9.87 11.68
CA ILE A 99 6.52 -10.38 12.43
C ILE A 99 7.77 -9.86 11.74
N MET A 100 8.66 -9.21 12.49
CA MET A 100 10.01 -8.97 12.01
C MET A 100 10.76 -10.30 12.07
N PRO A 101 11.14 -10.90 10.93
CA PRO A 101 11.86 -12.15 10.94
C PRO A 101 13.26 -11.91 11.54
N THR A 102 13.53 -12.52 12.69
CA THR A 102 14.85 -12.48 13.33
C THR A 102 15.88 -13.36 12.64
N ASN A 103 15.40 -14.39 11.91
CA ASN A 103 16.24 -15.29 11.12
C ASN A 103 15.98 -15.06 9.62
N THR A 104 16.89 -14.30 9.00
CA THR A 104 16.84 -13.94 7.58
C THR A 104 17.07 -15.12 6.64
N ASP A 105 17.82 -16.14 7.07
CA ASP A 105 18.10 -17.33 6.25
C ASP A 105 16.85 -18.21 6.11
N LYS A 106 16.14 -18.41 7.22
CA LYS A 106 14.86 -19.11 7.21
C LYS A 106 13.81 -18.34 6.41
N LEU A 107 13.79 -17.01 6.48
CA LEU A 107 12.94 -16.18 5.65
C LEU A 107 13.22 -16.42 4.16
N HIS A 108 14.49 -16.34 3.74
CA HIS A 108 14.88 -16.59 2.35
C HIS A 108 14.48 -17.98 1.87
N TYR A 109 14.68 -19.00 2.69
CA TYR A 109 14.27 -20.37 2.37
C TYR A 109 12.76 -20.45 2.10
N VAL A 110 11.94 -19.91 3.00
CA VAL A 110 10.48 -19.94 2.87
C VAL A 110 10.00 -19.15 1.65
N ILE A 111 10.60 -17.99 1.38
CA ILE A 111 10.27 -17.19 0.18
C ILE A 111 10.58 -17.99 -1.09
N LYS A 112 11.75 -18.63 -1.17
CA LYS A 112 12.12 -19.45 -2.34
C LYS A 112 11.18 -20.64 -2.53
N GLU A 113 10.84 -21.34 -1.46
CA GLU A 113 9.85 -22.43 -1.52
C GLU A 113 8.47 -21.95 -1.99
N ALA A 114 8.01 -20.78 -1.52
CA ALA A 114 6.72 -20.23 -1.92
C ALA A 114 6.68 -19.80 -3.39
N VAL A 115 7.80 -19.32 -3.95
CA VAL A 115 7.91 -18.93 -5.37
C VAL A 115 8.01 -20.15 -6.30
N ASN A 116 8.55 -21.26 -5.80
CA ASN A 116 8.72 -22.51 -6.57
C ASN A 116 7.50 -23.45 -6.51
N ARG A 117 6.43 -23.06 -5.80
CA ARG A 117 5.15 -23.78 -5.73
C ARG A 117 4.14 -23.16 -6.67
#